data_AF-A0A7S2F7B3-F1
#
_entry.id   AF-A0A7S2F7B3-F1
#
_cell.length_a   1.000
_cell.length_b   1.000
_cell.length_c   1.000
_cell.angle_alpha   90.00
_cell.angle_beta   90.00
_cell.angle_gamma   90.00
#
_symmetry.space_group_name_H-M   'P 1'
#
loop_
_entity.id
_entity.type
_entity.pdbx_description
1 polymer ?
#
loop_
_entity_poly.entity_id
_entity_poly.type
_entity_poly.pdbx_seq_one_letter_code
_entity_poly.pdbx_strand_id
1 'polypeptide(L)'
;MTTHLGIPRVPPPGARERGDFAPHPDSKPARRGGALEMAVAAAGEKEGQAQELMKAGNIRQAIEKYAECQSDVLQALDSCSAGHENYRDLKDAKAGIEANIAALRSFLPYEYFIEAGK
;
A
#
# COMPACT_ATOMS: atom_id res chain seq x y z
N MET A 1 -57.37 39.27 15.92
CA MET A 1 -57.22 38.00 15.17
C MET A 1 -56.42 38.32 13.92
N THR A 2 -55.13 37.98 13.91
CA THR A 2 -54.17 38.39 12.87
C THR A 2 -53.62 37.13 12.21
N THR A 3 -53.98 36.91 10.94
CA THR A 3 -53.56 35.75 10.14
C THR A 3 -52.20 36.02 9.51
N HIS A 4 -51.15 35.36 9.97
CA HIS A 4 -49.86 35.31 9.28
C HIS A 4 -49.94 34.30 8.13
N LEU A 5 -50.05 34.79 6.89
CA LEU A 5 -49.92 33.98 5.68
C LEU A 5 -48.45 33.60 5.50
N GLY A 6 -48.13 32.34 5.82
CA GLY A 6 -46.82 31.74 5.60
C GLY A 6 -46.57 31.51 4.11
N ILE A 7 -45.65 32.27 3.55
CA ILE A 7 -45.07 31.99 2.23
C ILE A 7 -44.09 30.82 2.41
N PRO A 8 -44.23 29.70 1.67
CA PRO A 8 -43.22 28.64 1.72
C PRO A 8 -41.93 29.18 1.09
N ARG A 9 -40.90 29.34 1.91
CA ARG A 9 -39.54 29.64 1.44
C ARG A 9 -39.05 28.45 0.62
N VAL A 10 -39.16 28.53 -0.69
CA VAL A 10 -38.50 27.58 -1.59
C VAL A 10 -36.99 27.78 -1.43
N PRO A 11 -36.22 26.76 -1.03
CA PRO A 11 -34.78 26.91 -0.91
C PRO A 11 -34.16 27.22 -2.29
N PRO A 12 -33.13 28.07 -2.38
CA PRO A 12 -32.49 28.40 -3.65
C PRO A 12 -31.91 27.14 -4.33
N PRO A 13 -31.85 27.11 -5.68
CA PRO A 13 -31.25 26.01 -6.41
C PRO A 13 -29.79 25.84 -5.98
N GLY A 14 -29.47 24.71 -5.37
CA GLY A 14 -28.15 24.43 -4.77
C GLY A 14 -28.17 24.15 -3.26
N ALA A 15 -29.30 24.35 -2.58
CA ALA A 15 -29.47 24.02 -1.16
C ALA A 15 -29.93 22.57 -0.89
N ARG A 16 -29.69 21.64 -1.82
CA ARG A 16 -29.95 20.21 -1.61
C ARG A 16 -28.79 19.58 -0.85
N GLU A 17 -29.03 19.39 0.45
CA GLU A 17 -28.61 18.24 1.27
C GLU A 17 -27.11 17.91 1.31
N ARG A 18 -26.37 18.69 2.12
CA ARG A 18 -25.25 18.12 2.90
C ARG A 18 -25.85 17.46 4.13
N GLY A 19 -26.25 16.19 4.06
CA GLY A 19 -26.88 15.59 5.23
C GLY A 19 -27.00 14.08 5.26
N ASP A 20 -27.41 13.43 4.17
CA ASP A 20 -27.77 12.02 4.24
C ASP A 20 -27.23 11.23 3.05
N PHE A 21 -25.92 11.00 3.06
CA PHE A 21 -25.39 9.78 2.44
C PHE A 21 -25.61 8.63 3.42
N ALA A 22 -26.87 8.27 3.67
CA ALA A 22 -27.17 6.96 4.21
C ALA A 22 -26.81 5.95 3.11
N PRO A 23 -25.79 5.08 3.30
CA PRO A 23 -25.46 4.09 2.29
C PRO A 23 -26.67 3.18 2.07
N HIS A 24 -27.09 3.01 0.81
CA HIS A 24 -28.12 2.07 0.40
C HIS A 24 -27.78 0.67 0.97
N PRO A 25 -28.73 -0.14 1.46
CA PRO A 25 -28.45 -1.47 2.02
C PRO A 25 -27.82 -2.46 1.00
N ASP A 26 -27.92 -2.15 -0.29
CA ASP A 26 -27.25 -2.87 -1.40
C ASP A 26 -25.91 -2.23 -1.83
N SER A 27 -25.48 -1.15 -1.17
CA SER A 27 -24.12 -0.64 -1.33
C SER A 27 -23.21 -1.67 -0.68
N LYS A 28 -22.57 -2.51 -1.50
CA LYS A 28 -21.46 -3.36 -1.04
C LYS A 28 -20.56 -2.47 -0.18
N PRO A 29 -20.22 -2.87 1.06
CA PRO A 29 -19.33 -2.05 1.88
C PRO A 29 -18.10 -1.78 1.03
N ALA A 30 -17.83 -0.51 0.75
CA ALA A 30 -16.56 -0.12 0.19
C ALA A 30 -15.53 -0.68 1.17
N ARG A 31 -14.84 -1.75 0.77
CA ARG A 31 -13.80 -2.38 1.56
C ARG A 31 -12.78 -1.27 1.83
N ARG A 32 -12.87 -0.65 3.01
CA ARG A 32 -11.78 0.14 3.59
C ARG A 32 -10.64 -0.86 3.72
N GLY A 33 -9.60 -0.69 2.92
CA GLY A 33 -8.75 -1.78 2.44
C GLY A 33 -8.77 -1.85 0.92
N GLY A 34 -8.40 -0.76 0.24
CA GLY A 34 -8.22 -0.78 -1.21
C GLY A 34 -7.23 -1.88 -1.61
N ALA A 35 -7.33 -2.43 -2.83
CA ALA A 35 -6.37 -3.41 -3.33
C ALA A 35 -4.91 -2.94 -3.18
N LEU A 36 -4.70 -1.62 -3.25
CA LEU A 36 -3.44 -0.94 -2.97
C LEU A 36 -2.97 -1.10 -1.51
N GLU A 37 -3.84 -0.87 -0.52
CA GLU A 37 -3.50 -1.02 0.90
C GLU A 37 -3.16 -2.47 1.25
N MET A 38 -3.89 -3.43 0.67
CA MET A 38 -3.57 -4.85 0.82
C MET A 38 -2.21 -5.20 0.19
N ALA A 39 -1.90 -4.65 -0.99
CA ALA A 39 -0.61 -4.87 -1.65
C ALA A 39 0.55 -4.25 -0.85
N VAL A 40 0.35 -3.06 -0.29
CA VAL A 40 1.35 -2.39 0.57
C VAL A 40 1.60 -3.20 1.85
N ALA A 41 0.53 -3.68 2.50
CA ALA A 41 0.67 -4.51 3.70
C ALA A 41 1.40 -5.82 3.40
N ALA A 42 1.05 -6.50 2.30
CA ALA A 42 1.71 -7.73 1.87
C ALA A 42 3.19 -7.51 1.53
N ALA A 43 3.53 -6.39 0.88
CA ALA A 43 4.92 -6.01 0.61
C ALA A 43 5.71 -5.80 1.91
N GLY A 44 5.13 -5.12 2.90
CA GLY A 44 5.74 -4.91 4.21
C GLY A 44 6.01 -6.21 4.97
N GLU A 45 5.07 -7.17 4.94
CA GLU A 45 5.28 -8.50 5.54
C GLU A 45 6.43 -9.26 4.86
N LYS A 46 6.47 -9.25 3.52
CA LYS A 46 7.53 -9.89 2.75
C LYS A 46 8.90 -9.25 2.98
N GLU A 47 8.95 -7.92 3.12
CA GLU A 47 10.18 -7.21 3.47
C GLU A 47 10.69 -7.64 4.85
N GLY A 48 9.81 -7.75 5.85
CA GLY A 48 10.16 -8.25 7.17
C GLY A 48 10.75 -9.66 7.13
N GLN A 49 10.12 -10.58 6.39
CA GLN A 49 10.63 -11.94 6.19
C GLN A 49 11.99 -11.95 5.49
N ALA A 50 12.19 -11.09 4.49
CA ALA A 50 13.46 -10.98 3.78
C ALA A 50 14.59 -10.47 4.71
N GLN A 51 14.28 -9.54 5.61
CA GLN A 51 15.23 -9.06 6.62
C GLN A 51 15.60 -10.15 7.64
N GLU A 52 14.64 -10.99 8.05
CA GLU A 52 14.92 -12.13 8.93
C GLU A 52 15.84 -13.16 8.26
N LEU A 53 15.58 -13.48 6.99
CA LEU A 53 16.43 -14.39 6.20
C LEU A 53 17.84 -13.84 6.00
N MET A 54 17.96 -12.52 5.82
CA MET A 54 19.27 -11.85 5.76
C MET A 54 20.03 -12.01 7.09
N LYS A 55 19.37 -11.81 8.24
CA LYS A 55 19.98 -12.00 9.56
C LYS A 55 20.37 -13.46 9.81
N ALA A 56 19.62 -14.42 9.26
CA ALA A 56 19.94 -15.84 9.34
C ALA A 56 21.08 -16.28 8.41
N GLY A 57 21.56 -15.40 7.54
CA GLY A 57 22.59 -15.70 6.54
C GLY A 57 22.07 -16.48 5.33
N ASN A 58 20.75 -16.61 5.16
CA ASN A 58 20.13 -17.29 4.02
C ASN A 58 20.02 -16.32 2.83
N ILE A 59 21.17 -15.94 2.26
CA ILE A 59 21.29 -14.86 1.27
C ILE A 59 20.41 -15.11 0.03
N ARG A 60 20.39 -16.34 -0.51
CA ARG A 60 19.55 -16.69 -1.68
C ARG A 60 18.05 -16.51 -1.41
N GLN A 61 17.57 -17.06 -0.29
CA GLN A 61 16.16 -16.95 0.09
C GLN A 61 15.76 -15.50 0.39
N ALA A 62 16.67 -14.72 0.98
CA ALA A 62 16.44 -13.29 1.20
C ALA A 62 16.29 -12.54 -0.14
N ILE A 63 17.14 -12.83 -1.14
CA ILE A 63 17.04 -12.23 -2.49
C ILE A 63 15.70 -12.59 -3.15
N GLU A 64 15.29 -13.85 -3.07
CA GLU A 64 14.00 -14.30 -3.62
C GLU A 64 12.82 -13.55 -2.96
N LYS A 65 12.84 -13.40 -1.63
CA LYS A 65 11.80 -12.67 -0.91
C LYS A 65 11.78 -11.18 -1.21
N TYR A 66 12.94 -10.54 -1.36
CA TYR A 66 13.01 -9.17 -1.82
C TYR A 66 12.50 -9.01 -3.26
N ALA A 67 12.73 -9.98 -4.14
CA ALA A 67 12.20 -9.95 -5.50
C ALA A 67 10.66 -10.09 -5.53
N GLU A 68 10.09 -10.95 -4.68
CA GLU A 68 8.63 -11.03 -4.48
C GLU A 68 8.06 -9.71 -3.96
N CYS A 69 8.73 -9.08 -2.99
CA CYS A 69 8.33 -7.77 -2.45
C CYS A 69 8.40 -6.68 -3.54
N GLN A 70 9.46 -6.68 -4.36
CA GLN A 70 9.59 -5.75 -5.49
C GLN A 70 8.43 -5.87 -6.47
N SER A 71 7.99 -7.09 -6.78
CA SER A 71 6.85 -7.34 -7.67
C SER A 71 5.56 -6.73 -7.11
N ASP A 72 5.30 -6.91 -5.80
CA ASP A 72 4.11 -6.35 -5.16
C ASP A 72 4.14 -4.81 -5.15
N VAL A 73 5.30 -4.22 -4.88
CA VAL A 73 5.49 -2.76 -4.89
C VAL A 73 5.30 -2.20 -6.31
N LEU A 74 5.77 -2.88 -7.34
CA LEU A 74 5.55 -2.48 -8.73
C LEU A 74 4.06 -2.56 -9.11
N GLN A 75 3.37 -3.63 -8.72
CA GLN A 75 1.94 -3.75 -8.95
C GLN A 75 1.14 -2.67 -8.20
N ALA A 76 1.57 -2.32 -6.98
CA ALA A 76 1.02 -1.21 -6.22
C ALA A 76 1.26 0.13 -6.94
N LEU A 77 2.46 0.38 -7.47
CA LEU A 77 2.78 1.57 -8.25
C LEU A 77 1.96 1.66 -9.55
N ASP A 78 1.76 0.57 -10.27
CA ASP A 78 0.93 0.54 -11.48
C ASP A 78 -0.54 0.84 -11.20
N SER A 79 -1.00 0.46 -10.00
CA SER A 79 -2.37 0.72 -9.53
C SER A 79 -2.54 2.11 -8.91
N CYS A 80 -1.44 2.85 -8.70
CA CYS A 80 -1.39 4.09 -7.94
C CYS A 80 -1.03 5.26 -8.87
N SER A 81 -1.82 6.33 -8.84
CA SER A 81 -1.51 7.52 -9.64
C SER A 81 -0.39 8.34 -9.00
N ALA A 82 0.36 9.10 -9.81
CA ALA A 82 1.47 9.92 -9.31
C ALA A 82 1.07 11.01 -8.29
N GLY A 83 -0.23 11.32 -8.18
CA GLY A 83 -0.78 12.27 -7.21
C GLY A 83 -1.27 11.63 -5.90
N HIS A 84 -1.19 10.30 -5.77
CA HIS A 84 -1.59 9.58 -4.58
C HIS A 84 -0.53 9.72 -3.48
N GLU A 85 -0.96 9.88 -2.23
CA GLU A 85 -0.09 10.06 -1.06
C GLU A 85 1.02 9.01 -0.96
N ASN A 86 0.66 7.73 -1.12
CA ASN A 86 1.58 6.60 -1.03
C ASN A 86 2.49 6.42 -2.27
N TYR A 87 2.34 7.19 -3.35
CA TYR A 87 3.15 6.99 -4.57
C TYR A 87 4.64 7.24 -4.33
N ARG A 88 4.97 8.25 -3.52
CA ARG A 88 6.35 8.55 -3.15
C ARG A 88 6.94 7.44 -2.28
N ASP A 89 6.20 7.02 -1.27
CA ASP A 89 6.65 5.99 -0.33
C ASP A 89 6.87 4.65 -1.05
N LEU A 90 6.01 4.30 -2.01
CA LEU A 90 6.19 3.11 -2.86
C LEU A 90 7.43 3.21 -3.77
N LYS A 91 7.77 4.40 -4.28
CA LYS A 91 9.00 4.62 -5.03
C LYS A 91 10.25 4.48 -4.17
N ASP A 92 10.20 5.07 -2.98
CA ASP A 92 11.31 5.00 -2.03
C ASP A 92 11.51 3.54 -1.56
N ALA A 93 10.41 2.80 -1.31
CA ALA A 93 10.44 1.38 -1.01
C ALA A 93 11.06 0.55 -2.15
N LYS A 94 10.65 0.79 -3.41
CA LYS A 94 11.25 0.14 -4.58
C LYS A 94 12.77 0.35 -4.64
N ALA A 95 13.23 1.58 -4.43
CA ALA A 95 14.65 1.90 -4.43
C ALA A 95 15.40 1.20 -3.28
N GLY A 96 14.80 1.15 -2.09
CA GLY A 96 15.35 0.44 -0.94
C GLY A 96 15.48 -1.07 -1.19
N ILE A 97 14.45 -1.70 -1.76
CA ILE A 97 14.47 -3.12 -2.12
C ILE A 97 15.56 -3.41 -3.16
N GLU A 98 15.70 -2.56 -4.19
CA GLU A 98 16.76 -2.70 -5.20
C GLU A 98 18.16 -2.61 -4.59
N ALA A 99 18.38 -1.67 -3.67
CA ALA A 99 19.62 -1.54 -2.94
C ALA A 99 19.92 -2.79 -2.08
N ASN A 100 18.90 -3.32 -1.38
CA ASN A 100 19.03 -4.53 -0.57
C ASN A 100 19.37 -5.76 -1.42
N ILE A 101 18.70 -5.93 -2.57
CA ILE A 101 19.02 -7.01 -3.52
C ILE A 101 20.46 -6.87 -4.04
N ALA A 102 20.88 -5.66 -4.41
CA ALA A 102 22.23 -5.41 -4.89
C ALA A 102 23.29 -5.72 -3.82
N ALA A 103 23.04 -5.29 -2.58
CA ALA A 103 23.89 -5.60 -1.43
C ALA A 103 23.98 -7.12 -1.19
N LEU A 104 22.84 -7.81 -1.14
CA LEU A 104 22.81 -9.27 -0.97
C LEU A 104 23.54 -10.01 -2.08
N ARG A 105 23.38 -9.58 -3.33
CA ARG A 105 24.09 -10.16 -4.48
C ARG A 105 25.60 -10.01 -4.38
N SER A 106 26.10 -8.95 -3.75
CA SER A 106 27.53 -8.76 -3.52
C SER A 106 28.13 -9.77 -2.53
N PHE A 107 27.30 -10.41 -1.69
CA PHE A 107 27.72 -11.45 -0.77
C PHE A 107 27.72 -12.86 -1.39
N LEU A 108 27.02 -13.07 -2.52
CA LEU A 108 26.96 -14.39 -3.19
C LEU A 108 28.34 -14.98 -3.55
N PRO A 109 29.36 -14.22 -4.00
CA PRO A 109 30.68 -14.76 -4.22
C PRO A 109 31.36 -15.31 -2.96
N TYR A 110 30.95 -14.84 -1.78
CA TYR A 110 31.49 -15.22 -0.48
C TYR A 110 30.63 -16.23 0.26
N GLU A 111 29.58 -16.75 -0.38
CA GLU A 111 28.62 -17.69 0.24
C GLU A 111 29.34 -18.93 0.81
N TYR A 112 30.39 -19.40 0.13
CA TYR A 112 31.24 -20.51 0.59
C TYR A 112 31.98 -20.25 1.93
N PHE A 113 32.35 -19.00 2.22
CA PHE A 113 32.96 -18.65 3.52
C PHE A 113 31.93 -18.57 4.64
N ILE A 114 30.68 -18.26 4.31
CA ILE A 114 29.57 -18.16 5.27
C ILE A 114 29.06 -19.57 5.62
N GLU A 115 29.03 -20.50 4.65
CA GLU A 115 28.63 -21.89 4.87
C GLU A 115 29.71 -22.71 5.60
N ALA A 116 31.00 -22.43 5.39
CA ALA A 116 32.09 -23.15 6.03
C ALA A 116 32.25 -22.88 7.54
N GLY A 117 31.50 -21.91 8.10
CA GLY A 117 31.51 -21.56 9.52
C GLY A 117 30.35 -22.15 10.34
N LYS A 118 29.48 -22.96 9.73
CA LYS A 118 28.42 -23.73 10.41
C LYS A 118 28.85 -25.19 10.56
#